data_AF-A0A6C0J4F7-F1
#
_entry.id   AF-A0A6C0J4F7-F1
#
_cell.length_a   1.000
_cell.length_b   1.000
_cell.length_c   1.000
_cell.angle_alpha   90.00
_cell.angle_beta   90.00
_cell.angle_gamma   90.00
#
_symmetry.space_group_name_H-M   'P 1'
#
loop_
_entity.id
_entity.type
_entity.pdbx_description
1 polymer ?
#
loop_
_entity_poly.entity_id
_entity_poly.type
_entity_poly.pdbx_seq_one_letter_code
_entity_poly.pdbx_strand_id
1 'polypeptide(L)'
;MDQPKNRVNRVNQMEKIQKEGLQLFEKKNKDYGDAFAKYGTIGVLIRMEDKLQRSISISNSGINLINSESMRDTLLDLHNYAAMALMLMDEE
;
A
#
# COMPACT_ATOMS: atom_id res chain seq x y z
N MET A 1 -8.99 18.06 -37.58
CA MET A 1 -9.74 18.05 -36.32
C MET A 1 -9.14 16.95 -35.47
N ASP A 2 -8.24 17.29 -34.55
CA ASP A 2 -7.64 16.31 -33.65
C ASP A 2 -8.67 15.92 -32.59
N GLN A 3 -9.01 14.62 -32.54
CA GLN A 3 -9.87 14.08 -31.49
C GLN A 3 -9.15 14.21 -30.14
N PRO A 4 -9.82 14.66 -29.06
CA PRO A 4 -9.19 14.74 -27.76
C PRO A 4 -8.91 13.32 -27.25
N LYS A 5 -7.63 13.01 -27.06
CA LYS A 5 -7.16 11.79 -26.36
C LYS A 5 -7.99 11.61 -25.09
N ASN A 6 -8.65 10.46 -25.01
CA ASN A 6 -9.45 9.98 -23.89
C ASN A 6 -8.78 10.35 -22.54
N ARG A 7 -9.21 11.43 -21.88
CA ARG A 7 -8.63 11.88 -20.60
C ARG A 7 -9.06 10.86 -19.55
N VAL A 8 -8.16 9.96 -19.20
CA VAL A 8 -8.40 9.01 -18.12
C VAL A 8 -8.71 9.79 -16.85
N ASN A 9 -9.89 9.56 -16.27
CA ASN A 9 -10.29 10.21 -15.03
C ASN A 9 -9.42 9.69 -13.87
N ARG A 10 -8.55 10.54 -13.34
CA ARG A 10 -7.63 10.20 -12.24
C ARG A 10 -8.37 9.86 -10.95
N VAL A 11 -9.56 10.43 -10.73
CA VAL A 11 -10.43 10.10 -9.60
C VAL A 11 -10.86 8.64 -9.70
N ASN A 12 -11.39 8.21 -10.85
CA ASN A 12 -11.79 6.81 -11.06
C ASN A 12 -10.62 5.82 -10.89
N GLN A 13 -9.40 6.22 -11.28
CA GLN A 13 -8.20 5.40 -11.04
C GLN A 13 -7.90 5.26 -9.55
N MET A 14 -7.93 6.38 -8.82
CA MET A 14 -7.71 6.38 -7.37
C MET A 14 -8.80 5.56 -6.65
N GLU A 15 -10.07 5.73 -7.01
CA GLU A 15 -11.18 4.96 -6.44
C GLU A 15 -10.99 3.45 -6.63
N LYS A 16 -10.50 3.04 -7.81
CA LYS A 16 -10.21 1.63 -8.07
C LYS A 16 -9.08 1.12 -7.17
N ILE A 17 -8.02 1.91 -6.99
CA ILE A 17 -6.89 1.56 -6.11
C ILE A 17 -7.36 1.48 -4.64
N GLN A 18 -8.17 2.42 -4.19
CA GLN A 18 -8.73 2.43 -2.83
C GLN A 18 -9.61 1.20 -2.57
N LYS A 19 -10.46 0.81 -3.54
CA LYS A 19 -11.25 -0.43 -3.45
C LYS A 19 -10.37 -1.67 -3.33
N GLU A 20 -9.32 -1.75 -4.13
CA GLU A 20 -8.35 -2.86 -4.08
C GLU A 20 -7.60 -2.89 -2.74
N GLY A 21 -7.19 -1.71 -2.25
CA GLY A 21 -6.53 -1.54 -0.95
C GLY A 21 -7.44 -1.98 0.19
N LEU A 22 -8.71 -1.58 0.18
CA LEU A 22 -9.70 -1.99 1.18
C LEU A 22 -9.89 -3.51 1.19
N GLN A 23 -10.07 -4.14 0.04
CA GLN A 23 -10.21 -5.61 -0.05
C GLN A 23 -8.96 -6.33 0.48
N LEU A 24 -7.77 -5.80 0.19
CA LEU A 24 -6.52 -6.34 0.71
C LEU A 24 -6.40 -6.17 2.22
N PHE A 25 -6.80 -5.00 2.75
CA PHE A 25 -6.84 -4.73 4.18
C PHE A 25 -7.80 -5.70 4.89
N GLU A 26 -9.04 -5.84 4.41
CA GLU A 26 -10.02 -6.75 4.99
C GLU A 26 -9.50 -8.19 5.08
N LYS A 27 -8.87 -8.67 3.99
CA LYS A 27 -8.26 -9.99 3.95
C LYS A 27 -7.14 -10.13 4.99
N LYS A 28 -6.19 -9.19 5.02
CA LYS A 28 -5.06 -9.24 5.96
C LYS A 28 -5.51 -9.05 7.41
N ASN A 29 -6.46 -8.17 7.67
CA ASN A 29 -6.96 -7.92 9.01
C ASN A 29 -7.73 -9.13 9.55
N LYS A 30 -8.39 -9.90 8.69
CA LYS A 30 -8.98 -11.18 9.08
C LYS A 30 -7.91 -12.20 9.51
N ASP A 31 -6.75 -12.21 8.85
CA ASP A 31 -5.66 -13.17 9.12
C ASP A 31 -4.81 -12.77 10.34
N TYR A 32 -4.59 -11.45 10.56
CA TYR A 32 -3.65 -10.93 11.56
C TYR A 32 -4.29 -10.11 12.70
N GLY A 33 -5.57 -9.75 12.58
CA GLY A 33 -6.24 -8.80 13.47
C GLY A 33 -5.55 -7.44 13.53
N ASP A 34 -5.79 -6.70 14.61
CA ASP A 34 -5.22 -5.35 14.84
C ASP A 34 -3.73 -5.35 15.22
N ALA A 35 -2.95 -6.31 14.70
CA ALA A 35 -1.51 -6.40 14.92
C ALA A 35 -0.73 -5.15 14.47
N PHE A 36 -1.32 -4.33 13.60
CA PHE A 36 -0.75 -3.04 13.18
C PHE A 36 -0.80 -2.00 14.31
N ALA A 37 -1.82 -2.03 15.17
CA ALA A 37 -2.06 -1.06 16.25
C ALA A 37 -1.11 -1.20 17.45
N LYS A 38 -0.45 -2.36 17.60
CA LYS A 38 0.36 -2.72 18.78
C LYS A 38 1.37 -1.66 19.25
N TYR A 39 1.96 -0.91 18.31
CA TYR A 39 2.98 0.09 18.59
C TYR A 39 2.54 1.50 18.15
N GLY A 40 1.23 1.70 18.00
CA GLY A 40 0.65 2.95 17.52
C GLY A 40 1.13 3.35 16.13
N THR A 41 0.90 4.62 15.80
CA THR A 41 1.28 5.25 14.52
C THR A 41 2.77 5.07 14.20
N ILE A 42 3.65 5.18 15.20
CA ILE A 42 5.11 4.99 15.02
C ILE A 42 5.42 3.58 14.52
N GLY A 43 4.77 2.56 15.07
CA GLY A 43 4.94 1.18 14.61
C GLY A 43 4.52 0.94 13.17
N VAL A 44 3.51 1.67 12.70
CA VAL A 44 3.06 1.63 11.31
C VAL A 44 4.10 2.27 10.40
N LEU A 45 4.67 3.42 10.78
CA LEU A 45 5.73 4.11 10.01
C LEU A 45 6.99 3.25 9.86
N ILE A 46 7.43 2.57 10.93
CA ILE A 46 8.58 1.65 10.87
C ILE A 46 8.33 0.52 9.86
N ARG A 47 7.12 -0.06 9.87
CA ARG A 47 6.75 -1.10 8.89
C ARG A 47 6.74 -0.59 7.45
N MET A 48 6.35 0.68 7.24
CA MET A 48 6.43 1.32 5.92
C MET A 48 7.88 1.44 5.46
N GLU A 49 8.78 1.90 6.34
CA GLU A 49 10.21 2.02 6.03
C GLU A 49 10.80 0.65 5.66
N ASP A 50 10.61 -0.38 6.49
CA ASP A 50 11.13 -1.73 6.25
C ASP A 50 10.68 -2.27 4.88
N LYS A 51 9.39 -2.06 4.56
CA LYS A 51 8.80 -2.52 3.30
C LYS A 51 9.38 -1.76 2.10
N LEU A 52 9.52 -0.43 2.21
CA LEU A 52 10.08 0.41 1.16
C LEU A 52 11.55 0.08 0.90
N GLN A 53 12.37 -0.04 1.94
CA GLN A 53 13.79 -0.38 1.83
C GLN A 53 13.99 -1.76 1.16
N ARG A 54 13.16 -2.74 1.52
CA ARG A 54 13.18 -4.06 0.87
C ARG A 54 12.91 -3.95 -0.62
N SER A 55 11.91 -3.18 -1.02
CA SER A 55 11.59 -3.03 -2.45
C SER A 55 12.66 -2.28 -3.23
N ILE A 56 13.28 -1.26 -2.64
CA ILE A 56 14.40 -0.54 -3.25
C ILE A 56 15.60 -1.49 -3.44
N SER A 57 15.92 -2.29 -2.42
CA SER A 57 17.01 -3.27 -2.47
C SER A 57 16.82 -4.30 -3.59
N ILE A 58 15.61 -4.84 -3.75
CA ILE A 58 15.28 -5.79 -4.84
C ILE A 58 15.43 -5.11 -6.20
N SER A 59 14.90 -3.90 -6.37
CA SER A 59 14.99 -3.15 -7.62
C SER A 59 16.44 -2.84 -8.02
N ASN A 60 17.30 -2.48 -7.06
CA ASN A 60 18.70 -2.13 -7.33
C ASN A 60 19.56 -3.36 -7.62
N SER A 61 19.19 -4.53 -7.10
CA SER A 61 19.96 -5.75 -7.27
C SER A 61 19.70 -6.44 -8.62
N GLY A 62 18.69 -5.99 -9.39
CA GLY A 62 18.30 -6.60 -10.67
C GLY A 62 17.78 -8.03 -10.56
N ILE A 63 17.61 -8.54 -9.34
CA ILE A 63 17.14 -9.89 -9.07
C ILE A 63 15.60 -9.88 -9.22
N ASN A 64 15.11 -10.36 -10.36
CA ASN A 64 13.72 -10.79 -10.47
C ASN A 64 13.58 -12.11 -9.70
N LEU A 65 13.39 -12.01 -8.38
CA LEU A 65 12.92 -13.12 -7.59
C LEU A 65 11.54 -13.50 -8.15
N ILE A 66 11.43 -14.66 -8.79
CA ILE A 66 10.17 -15.19 -9.34
C ILE A 66 9.05 -15.28 -8.27
N ASN A 67 9.43 -15.20 -6.98
CA ASN A 67 8.56 -15.19 -5.80
C ASN A 67 8.57 -13.87 -5.00
N SER A 68 9.20 -12.78 -5.47
CA SER A 68 9.11 -11.49 -4.76
C SER A 68 7.79 -10.80 -5.04
N GLU A 69 7.23 -10.24 -3.98
CA GLU A 69 6.11 -9.29 -4.02
C GLU A 69 6.39 -8.20 -5.06
N SER A 70 5.41 -7.90 -5.91
CA SER A 70 5.62 -6.93 -6.99
C SER A 70 5.76 -5.51 -6.43
N MET A 71 6.37 -4.61 -7.20
CA MET A 71 6.40 -3.19 -6.84
C MET A 71 4.98 -2.63 -6.62
N ARG A 72 4.01 -3.14 -7.38
CA ARG A 72 2.60 -2.77 -7.25
C ARG A 72 2.04 -3.16 -5.88
N ASP A 73 2.27 -4.39 -5.45
CA ASP A 73 1.79 -4.91 -4.17
C ASP A 73 2.42 -4.13 -3.00
N THR A 74 3.73 -3.83 -3.11
CA THR A 74 4.41 -2.98 -2.13
C THR A 74 3.76 -1.59 -2.04
N LEU A 75 3.48 -0.94 -3.16
CA LEU A 75 2.84 0.38 -3.14
C LEU A 75 1.42 0.34 -2.58
N LEU A 76 0.68 -0.75 -2.83
CA LEU A 76 -0.66 -0.94 -2.28
C LEU A 76 -0.61 -1.19 -0.75
N ASP A 77 0.38 -1.93 -0.26
CA ASP A 77 0.63 -2.09 1.17
C ASP A 77 1.00 -0.77 1.83
N LEU A 78 1.86 0.04 1.21
CA LEU A 78 2.20 1.38 1.71
C LEU A 78 0.97 2.30 1.74
N HIS A 79 0.07 2.21 0.75
CA HIS A 79 -1.21 2.91 0.77
C HIS A 79 -2.06 2.52 1.98
N ASN A 80 -2.18 1.22 2.27
CA ASN A 80 -2.92 0.72 3.43
C ASN A 80 -2.24 1.09 4.75
N TYR A 81 -0.90 1.06 4.83
CA TYR A 81 -0.18 1.50 6.03
C TYR A 81 -0.44 2.97 6.33
N ALA A 82 -0.46 3.84 5.32
CA ALA A 82 -0.82 5.24 5.51
C ALA A 82 -2.25 5.40 6.06
N ALA A 83 -3.21 4.63 5.54
CA ALA A 83 -4.59 4.64 6.04
C ALA A 83 -4.68 4.13 7.49
N MET A 84 -3.99 3.03 7.82
CA MET A 84 -3.96 2.49 9.19
C MET A 84 -3.29 3.45 10.18
N ALA A 85 -2.25 4.17 9.79
CA ALA A 85 -1.64 5.20 10.61
C ALA A 85 -2.64 6.33 10.94
N LEU A 86 -3.42 6.77 9.95
CA LEU A 86 -4.48 7.75 10.16
C LEU A 86 -5.60 7.23 11.06
N MET A 87 -6.03 5.98 10.90
CA MET A 87 -7.02 5.36 11.79
C MET A 87 -6.58 5.43 13.25
N LEU A 88 -5.33 5.10 13.54
CA LEU A 88 -4.79 5.17 14.90
C LEU A 88 -4.70 6.61 15.43
N MET A 89 -4.41 7.58 14.56
CA MET A 89 -4.38 9.00 14.95
C MET A 89 -5.77 9.57 15.21
N ASP A 90 -6.79 9.10 14.49
CA ASP A 90 -8.18 9.57 14.63
C ASP A 90 -8.93 8.88 15.79
N GLU A 91 -8.39 7.79 16.34
CA GLU A 91 -8.89 7.11 17.54
C GLU A 91 -8.44 7.76 18.86
N GLU A 92 -7.40 8.60 18.82
CA GLU A 92 -6.86 9.37 19.96
C GLU A 92 -7.68 10.65 20.26
#